data_AF-A0A9Q3CFB0-F1
#
_entry.id   AF-A0A9Q3CFB0-F1
#
_cell.length_a   1.000
_cell.length_b   1.000
_cell.length_c   1.000
_cell.angle_alpha   90.00
_cell.angle_beta   90.00
_cell.angle_gamma   90.00
#
_symmetry.space_group_name_H-M   'P 1'
#
loop_
_entity.id
_entity.type
_entity.pdbx_description
1 polymer ?
#
loop_
_entity_poly.entity_id
_entity_poly.type
_entity_poly.pdbx_seq_one_letter_code
_entity_poly.pdbx_strand_id
1 'polypeptide(L)'
;MRFLNMRLRGIGGHSTAIVGLSENTVLVLLSGDERRIYFFVARGAVHTVIGRPFLADNAIRLDNPQQQGEILCYEESDGRSL
;
A
#
# COMPACT_ATOMS: atom_id res chain seq x y z
N MET A 1 -16.00 -3.40 -8.36
CA MET A 1 -15.64 -2.64 -7.14
C MET A 1 -16.83 -2.67 -6.20
N ARG A 2 -16.61 -3.03 -4.94
CA ARG A 2 -17.65 -3.10 -3.90
C ARG A 2 -17.45 -1.96 -2.91
N PHE A 3 -18.50 -1.22 -2.58
CA PHE A 3 -18.43 -0.18 -1.56
C PHE A 3 -18.40 -0.78 -0.16
N LEU A 4 -17.60 -0.18 0.73
CA LEU A 4 -17.45 -0.61 2.11
C LEU A 4 -17.56 0.60 3.04
N ASN A 5 -17.96 0.34 4.29
CA ASN A 5 -17.89 1.30 5.38
C ASN A 5 -17.02 0.71 6.49
N MET A 6 -15.71 0.73 6.28
CA MET A 6 -14.71 0.19 7.20
C MET A 6 -13.70 1.29 7.56
N ARG A 7 -13.12 1.20 8.76
CA ARG A 7 -12.02 2.06 9.20
C ARG A 7 -10.78 1.22 9.49
N LEU A 8 -9.67 1.55 8.84
CA LEU A 8 -8.36 0.97 9.13
C LEU A 8 -7.70 1.77 10.25
N ARG A 9 -7.23 1.11 11.30
CA ARG A 9 -6.46 1.75 12.38
C ARG A 9 -4.99 1.82 11.96
N GLY A 10 -4.45 3.02 11.93
CA GLY A 10 -3.04 3.31 11.69
C GLY A 10 -2.24 3.48 12.98
N ILE A 11 -0.97 3.84 12.81
CA ILE A 11 -0.04 4.20 13.88
C ILE A 11 -0.57 5.44 14.62
N GLY A 12 -0.28 5.56 15.91
CA GLY A 12 -0.68 6.73 16.72
C GLY A 12 -2.19 6.87 16.95
N GLY A 13 -2.99 5.86 16.60
CA GLY A 13 -4.44 5.91 16.73
C GLY A 13 -5.17 6.60 15.58
N HIS A 14 -4.44 6.99 14.52
CA HIS A 14 -5.04 7.50 13.29
C HIS A 14 -6.00 6.46 12.68
N SER A 15 -7.01 6.93 11.97
CA SER A 15 -7.99 6.07 11.33
C SER A 15 -8.28 6.54 9.91
N THR A 16 -8.13 5.62 8.96
CA THR A 16 -8.36 5.86 7.54
C THR A 16 -9.65 5.19 7.11
N ALA A 17 -10.53 5.92 6.43
CA ALA A 17 -11.76 5.37 5.89
C ALA A 17 -11.46 4.52 4.65
N ILE A 18 -11.88 3.25 4.69
CA ILE A 18 -11.91 2.34 3.56
C ILE A 18 -13.29 2.40 2.95
N VAL A 19 -13.36 2.96 1.73
CA VAL A 19 -14.61 3.22 1.01
C VAL A 19 -14.97 2.14 0.02
N GLY A 20 -14.04 1.23 -0.26
CA GLY A 20 -14.31 0.10 -1.13
C GLY A 20 -13.26 -0.99 -1.13
N LEU A 21 -13.60 -2.07 -1.82
CA LEU A 21 -12.76 -3.19 -2.16
C LEU A 21 -12.76 -3.34 -3.67
N SER A 22 -11.57 -3.30 -4.25
CA SER A 22 -11.37 -3.71 -5.63
C SER A 22 -11.16 -5.22 -5.67
N GLU A 23 -11.85 -5.88 -6.58
CA GLU A 23 -11.84 -7.32 -6.76
C GLU A 23 -11.39 -7.63 -8.18
N ASN A 24 -10.55 -8.66 -8.35
CA ASN A 24 -10.04 -9.11 -9.64
C ASN A 24 -9.35 -8.01 -10.48
N THR A 25 -8.66 -7.07 -9.84
CA THR A 25 -7.89 -6.05 -10.59
C THR A 25 -6.61 -6.67 -11.13
N VAL A 26 -6.26 -6.37 -12.38
CA VAL A 26 -4.99 -6.77 -12.99
C VAL A 26 -3.90 -5.80 -12.55
N LEU A 27 -2.87 -6.35 -11.93
CA LEU A 27 -1.60 -5.69 -11.63
C LEU A 27 -0.57 -6.21 -12.63
N VAL A 28 0.04 -5.31 -13.39
CA VAL A 28 1.15 -5.63 -14.29
C VAL A 28 2.46 -5.33 -13.57
N LEU A 29 3.31 -6.34 -13.42
CA LEU A 29 4.64 -6.18 -12.86
C LEU A 29 5.60 -5.61 -13.90
N LEU A 30 6.72 -5.02 -13.45
CA LEU A 30 7.75 -4.52 -14.37
C LEU A 30 8.37 -5.61 -15.24
N SER A 31 8.32 -6.88 -14.80
CA SER A 31 8.70 -8.05 -15.60
C SER A 31 7.76 -8.31 -16.78
N GLY A 32 6.58 -7.68 -16.81
CA GLY A 32 5.49 -7.97 -17.75
C GLY A 32 4.49 -9.01 -17.22
N ASP A 33 4.75 -9.63 -16.07
CA ASP A 33 3.83 -10.61 -15.49
C ASP A 33 2.55 -9.95 -14.98
N GLU A 34 1.41 -10.55 -15.28
CA GLU A 34 0.11 -10.10 -14.79
C GLU A 34 -0.33 -10.90 -13.56
N ARG A 35 -0.86 -10.20 -12.56
CA ARG A 35 -1.46 -10.83 -11.38
C ARG A 35 -2.83 -10.25 -11.08
N ARG A 36 -3.77 -11.11 -10.69
CA ARG A 36 -5.08 -10.67 -10.18
C ARG A 36 -4.97 -10.40 -8.69
N ILE A 37 -5.34 -9.19 -8.30
CA ILE A 37 -5.23 -8.73 -6.92
C ILE A 37 -6.55 -8.22 -6.37
N TYR A 38 -6.62 -8.22 -5.05
CA TYR A 38 -7.66 -7.62 -4.26
C TYR A 38 -7.03 -6.55 -3.38
N PHE A 39 -7.58 -5.34 -3.36
CA PHE A 39 -7.07 -4.27 -2.52
C PHE A 39 -8.17 -3.34 -2.04
N PHE A 40 -7.95 -2.77 -0.86
CA PHE A 40 -8.83 -1.77 -0.28
C PHE A 40 -8.59 -0.41 -0.90
N VAL A 41 -9.68 0.30 -1.16
CA VAL A 41 -9.66 1.70 -1.61
C VAL A 41 -9.91 2.59 -0.40
N ALA A 42 -8.91 3.38 -0.04
CA ALA A 42 -8.97 4.36 1.04
C ALA A 42 -9.31 5.75 0.48
N ARG A 43 -9.93 6.60 1.32
CA ARG A 43 -10.21 8.00 1.00
C ARG A 43 -9.25 8.94 1.74
N GLY A 44 -8.69 9.90 1.03
CA GLY A 44 -7.82 10.96 1.58
C GLY A 44 -6.40 10.89 1.04
N ALA A 45 -5.51 11.72 1.59
CA ALA A 45 -4.08 11.67 1.32
C ALA A 45 -3.49 10.42 2.01
N VAL A 46 -3.26 9.37 1.23
CA VAL A 46 -2.76 8.08 1.70
C VAL A 46 -1.70 7.58 0.72
N HIS A 47 -0.71 6.88 1.25
CA HIS A 47 0.23 6.15 0.41
C HIS A 47 -0.36 4.79 0.02
N THR A 48 0.00 4.32 -1.18
CA THR A 48 -0.28 2.94 -1.56
C THR A 48 0.58 2.03 -0.71
N VAL A 49 -0.04 1.05 -0.06
CA VAL A 49 0.64 0.09 0.81
C VAL A 49 0.51 -1.30 0.21
N ILE A 50 1.64 -1.96 -0.02
CA ILE A 50 1.68 -3.38 -0.33
C ILE A 50 1.72 -4.15 1.00
N GLY A 51 0.56 -4.68 1.39
CA GLY A 51 0.42 -5.39 2.65
C GLY A 51 1.14 -6.74 2.64
N ARG A 52 1.43 -7.25 3.86
CA ARG A 52 1.99 -8.59 4.08
C ARG A 52 1.27 -9.72 3.32
N PRO A 53 -0.07 -9.76 3.20
CA PRO A 53 -0.75 -10.80 2.44
C PRO A 53 -0.25 -10.87 0.99
N PHE A 54 -0.17 -9.74 0.30
CA PHE A 54 0.35 -9.71 -1.07
C PHE A 54 1.81 -10.15 -1.12
N LEU A 55 2.66 -9.68 -0.20
CA LEU A 55 4.07 -10.11 -0.18
C LEU A 55 4.22 -11.63 -0.01
N ALA A 56 3.43 -12.22 0.90
CA ALA A 56 3.47 -13.65 1.19
C ALA A 56 2.95 -14.50 0.03
N ASP A 57 1.78 -14.14 -0.53
CA ASP A 57 1.15 -14.88 -1.65
C ASP A 57 2.03 -14.88 -2.91
N ASN A 58 2.90 -13.89 -3.05
CA ASN A 58 3.74 -13.68 -4.22
C ASN A 58 5.21 -14.03 -3.99
N ALA A 59 5.54 -14.63 -2.82
CA ALA A 59 6.90 -15.01 -2.41
C ALA A 59 7.93 -13.87 -2.59
N ILE A 60 7.50 -12.63 -2.35
CA ILE A 60 8.34 -11.45 -2.53
C ILE A 60 9.37 -11.40 -1.41
N ARG A 61 10.64 -11.42 -1.79
CA ARG A 61 11.76 -11.21 -0.89
C ARG A 61 12.18 -9.74 -0.95
N LEU A 62 12.10 -9.07 0.18
CA LEU A 62 12.64 -7.73 0.34
C LEU A 62 14.12 -7.88 0.72
N ASP A 63 15.00 -7.68 -0.26
CA ASP A 63 16.43 -7.59 0.02
C ASP A 63 16.80 -6.13 0.27
N ASN A 64 17.49 -5.87 1.38
CA ASN A 64 18.09 -4.57 1.67
C ASN A 64 19.62 -4.68 1.51
N PRO A 65 20.14 -4.52 0.29
CA PRO A 65 21.56 -4.78 0.00
C PRO A 65 22.53 -3.81 0.70
N GLN A 66 22.05 -2.73 1.34
CA GLN A 66 22.90 -1.67 1.90
C GLN A 66 22.95 -1.60 3.44
N GLN A 67 22.22 -2.43 4.20
CA GLN A 67 22.12 -2.41 5.68
C GLN A 67 21.75 -1.07 6.37
N GLN A 68 21.77 0.06 5.68
CA GLN A 68 21.14 1.30 6.10
C GLN A 68 19.75 1.30 5.48
N GLY A 69 18.74 1.00 6.29
CA GLY A 69 17.39 1.43 5.98
C GLY A 69 17.37 2.95 6.02
N GLU A 70 17.75 3.60 4.93
CA GLU A 70 17.55 5.03 4.77
C GLU A 70 16.02 5.22 4.81
N ILE A 71 15.55 5.93 5.84
CA ILE A 71 14.16 6.36 5.89
C ILE A 71 14.02 7.38 4.77
N LEU A 72 13.45 6.96 3.64
CA LEU A 72 13.08 7.87 2.57
C LEU A 72 11.86 8.67 3.03
N CYS A 73 12.10 9.73 3.80
CA CYS A 73 11.13 10.79 4.00
C CYS A 73 10.90 11.46 2.65
N TYR A 74 9.66 11.45 2.17
CA TYR A 74 9.26 12.34 1.08
C TYR A 74 9.01 13.70 1.71
N GLU A 75 9.67 14.74 1.19
CA GLU A 75 9.21 16.10 1.43
C GLU A 75 7.94 16.29 0.61
N GLU A 76 6.83 16.64 1.26
CA GLU A 76 5.72 17.22 0.50
C GLU A 76 6.20 18.52 -0.13
N SER A 77 5.61 18.90 -1.27
CA SER A 77 5.93 20.14 -2.00
C SER A 77 5.79 21.44 -1.18
N ASP A 78 5.31 21.36 0.07
CA ASP A 78 5.21 22.45 1.05
C ASP A 78 6.32 22.45 2.12
N GLY A 79 7.31 21.54 2.03
CA GLY A 79 8.50 21.51 2.87
C GLY A 79 8.31 20.90 4.27
N ARG A 80 7.26 20.08 4.48
CA ARG A 80 7.06 19.37 5.75
C ARG A 80 7.54 17.93 5.66
N SER A 81 8.29 17.49 6.68
CA SER A 81 8.71 16.10 6.86
C SER A 81 7.77 15.36 7.85
N LEU A 82 7.50 14.09 7.58
CA LEU A 82 6.97 13.11 8.54
C LEU A 82 8.09 12.19 9.03
#